data_AF-A0A1W9NXL7-F1
#
_entry.id   AF-A0A1W9NXL7-F1
#
_cell.length_a   1.000
_cell.length_b   1.000
_cell.length_c   1.000
_cell.angle_alpha   90.00
_cell.angle_beta   90.00
_cell.angle_gamma   90.00
#
_symmetry.space_group_name_H-M   'P 1'
#
loop_
_entity.id
_entity.type
_entity.pdbx_description
1 polymer ?
#
loop_
_entity_poly.entity_id
_entity_poly.type
_entity_poly.pdbx_seq_one_letter_code
_entity_poly.pdbx_strand_id
1 'polypeptide(L)' 'MLPYNRNLKQYSRELRKNMTDAERLLWLKIRRKQLNEYQFYRQKVIGNYIVDFYCPKAGLIIELDGGRN' A
#
# COMPACT_ATOMS: atom_id res chain seq x y z
N MET A 1 -13.31 11.21 9.39
CA MET A 1 -12.23 10.17 9.41
C MET A 1 -12.88 8.84 9.06
N LEU A 2 -12.39 8.11 8.06
CA LEU A 2 -12.97 6.80 7.72
C LEU A 2 -12.77 5.82 8.90
N PRO A 3 -13.78 5.01 9.26
CA PRO A 3 -13.65 4.05 10.34
C PRO A 3 -12.54 3.04 10.03
N TYR A 4 -11.61 2.84 10.96
CA TYR A 4 -10.51 1.88 10.80
C TYR A 4 -10.98 0.48 11.14
N ASN A 5 -11.12 -0.38 10.13
CA ASN A 5 -11.46 -1.78 10.36
C ASN A 5 -10.25 -2.55 10.94
N ARG A 6 -10.29 -2.79 12.26
CA ARG A 6 -9.21 -3.48 12.99
C ARG A 6 -9.01 -4.92 12.52
N ASN A 7 -10.03 -5.57 11.96
CA ASN A 7 -9.94 -6.95 11.49
C ASN A 7 -9.03 -7.08 10.27
N LEU A 8 -8.89 -6.01 9.47
CA LEU A 8 -7.99 -5.98 8.31
C LEU A 8 -6.51 -5.80 8.70
N LYS A 9 -6.21 -5.52 9.98
CA LYS A 9 -4.82 -5.27 10.43
C LYS A 9 -3.92 -6.49 10.25
N GLN A 10 -4.42 -7.67 10.59
CA GLN A 10 -3.67 -8.92 10.42
C GLN A 10 -3.45 -9.20 8.93
N TYR A 11 -4.52 -9.16 8.14
CA TYR A 11 -4.45 -9.40 6.71
C TYR A 11 -3.51 -8.42 5.98
N SER A 12 -3.54 -7.13 6.35
CA SER A 12 -2.59 -6.12 5.88
C SER A 12 -1.13 -6.46 6.21
N ARG A 13 -0.84 -7.13 7.34
CA ARG A 13 0.52 -7.59 7.67
C ARG A 13 0.93 -8.82 6.84
N GLU A 14 -0.01 -9.70 6.53
CA GLU A 14 0.21 -10.87 5.67
C GLU A 14 0.49 -10.43 4.22
N LEU A 15 -0.31 -9.51 3.66
CA LEU A 15 -0.05 -8.92 2.35
C LEU A 15 1.31 -8.23 2.26
N ARG A 16 1.78 -7.59 3.35
CA ARG A 16 3.14 -7.05 3.40
C ARG A 16 4.24 -8.11 3.27
N LYS A 17 4.01 -9.34 3.74
CA LYS A 17 4.98 -10.43 3.59
C LYS A 17 4.88 -11.06 2.19
N ASN A 18 3.68 -11.07 1.63
CA ASN A 18 3.32 -11.78 0.40
C ASN A 18 3.05 -10.85 -0.79
N MET A 19 3.75 -9.71 -0.88
CA MET A 19 3.64 -8.80 -2.03
C MET A 19 4.01 -9.51 -3.34
N THR A 20 3.34 -9.16 -4.43
CA THR A 20 3.74 -9.57 -5.78
C THR A 20 5.12 -9.01 -6.16
N ASP A 21 5.73 -9.53 -7.22
CA ASP A 21 7.02 -9.00 -7.68
C ASP A 21 6.89 -7.56 -8.19
N ALA A 22 5.78 -7.22 -8.84
CA ALA A 22 5.48 -5.85 -9.25
C ALA A 22 5.39 -4.90 -8.04
N GLU A 23 4.65 -5.27 -6.99
CA GLU A 23 4.58 -4.51 -5.74
C GLU A 23 5.95 -4.38 -5.07
N ARG A 24 6.73 -5.46 -5.00
CA ARG A 24 8.09 -5.43 -4.41
C ARG A 24 8.98 -4.44 -5.16
N LEU A 25 8.98 -4.50 -6.50
CA LEU A 25 9.77 -3.60 -7.34
C LEU A 25 9.35 -2.15 -7.13
N LEU A 26 8.05 -1.84 -7.17
CA LEU A 26 7.56 -0.48 -6.92
C LEU A 26 7.92 -0.02 -5.49
N TRP A 27 7.74 -0.88 -4.49
CA TRP A 27 8.06 -0.54 -3.11
C TRP A 27 9.53 -0.17 -2.93
N LEU A 28 10.45 -0.90 -3.58
CA LEU A 28 11.88 -0.55 -3.58
C LEU A 28 12.16 0.82 -4.21
N LYS A 29 11.28 1.31 -5.10
CA LYS A 29 11.40 2.60 -5.80
C LYS A 29 10.73 3.78 -5.09
N ILE A 30 9.85 3.57 -4.11
CA ILE A 30 9.10 4.67 -3.45
C ILE A 30 9.19 4.68 -1.92
N ARG A 31 9.77 3.64 -1.30
CA ARG A 31 9.93 3.57 0.17
C ARG A 31 10.89 4.64 0.70
N ARG A 32 10.90 4.81 2.03
CA ARG A 32 11.87 5.67 2.74
C ARG A 32 11.92 7.11 2.20
N LYS A 33 10.79 7.62 1.69
CA LYS A 33 10.66 8.98 1.16
C LYS A 33 11.59 9.29 -0.03
N GLN A 34 12.09 8.27 -0.72
CA GLN A 34 13.06 8.45 -1.82
C GLN A 34 12.49 9.18 -3.05
N LEU A 35 11.18 9.37 -3.13
CA LEU A 35 10.52 10.13 -4.20
C LEU A 35 10.13 11.52 -3.67
N ASN A 36 10.99 12.52 -3.88
CA ASN A 36 10.75 13.93 -3.52
C ASN A 36 10.28 14.14 -2.06
N GLU A 37 10.78 13.34 -1.12
CA GLU A 37 10.37 13.35 0.29
C GLU A 37 8.91 12.92 0.57
N TYR A 38 8.21 12.34 -0.42
CA TYR A 38 6.86 11.83 -0.25
C TYR A 38 6.88 10.47 0.45
N GLN A 39 6.18 10.39 1.58
CA GLN A 39 6.00 9.13 2.31
C GLN A 39 4.95 8.27 1.61
N PHE A 40 5.32 7.04 1.27
CA PHE A 40 4.40 6.00 0.84
C PHE A 40 4.24 4.93 1.92
N TYR A 41 3.01 4.42 2.06
CA TYR A 41 2.68 3.24 2.86
C TYR A 41 2.23 2.14 1.94
N ARG A 42 2.71 0.91 2.17
CA ARG A 42 2.25 -0.27 1.45
C ARG A 42 1.18 -1.04 2.23
N GLN A 43 0.25 -1.66 1.50
CA GLN A 43 -0.82 -2.52 2.00
C GLN A 43 -1.58 -1.82 3.14
N LYS A 44 -2.03 -0.59 2.90
CA LYS A 44 -2.58 0.32 3.92
C LYS A 44 -4.09 0.09 4.05
N VAL A 45 -4.55 -0.16 5.28
CA VAL A 45 -5.99 -0.17 5.58
C VAL A 45 -6.54 1.26 5.49
N ILE A 46 -7.56 1.46 4.65
CA ILE A 46 -8.34 2.70 4.50
C ILE A 46 -9.82 2.31 4.50
N GLY A 47 -10.56 2.70 5.55
CA GLY A 47 -11.94 2.26 5.72
C GLY A 47 -12.03 0.73 5.88
N ASN A 48 -12.79 0.11 4.98
CA ASN A 48 -12.97 -1.34 4.87
C ASN A 48 -12.11 -1.98 3.76
N TYR A 49 -11.13 -1.25 3.23
CA TYR A 49 -10.27 -1.72 2.13
C TYR A 49 -8.81 -1.74 2.56
N ILE A 50 -8.01 -2.56 1.89
CA ILE A 50 -6.55 -2.52 1.94
C ILE A 50 -6.09 -2.11 0.54
N VAL A 51 -5.37 -1.00 0.45
CA VAL A 51 -4.81 -0.49 -0.81
C VAL A 51 -3.34 -0.83 -0.92
N ASP A 52 -2.84 -1.12 -2.12
CA ASP A 52 -1.45 -1.55 -2.33
C ASP A 52 -0.45 -0.49 -1.89
N PHE A 53 -0.65 0.76 -2.34
CA PHE A 53 0.15 1.90 -1.89
C PHE A 53 -0.69 3.14 -1.64
N TYR A 54 -0.31 3.90 -0.60
CA TYR A 54 -0.95 5.15 -0.23
C TYR A 54 0.09 6.23 0.10
N CYS A 55 -0.07 7.41 -0.51
CA CYS A 55 0.68 8.62 -0.18
C CYS A 55 -0.26 9.68 0.43
N PRO A 56 -0.20 9.93 1.76
CA PRO A 56 -1.11 10.88 2.40
C PRO A 56 -0.89 12.32 1.93
N LYS A 57 0.38 12.73 1.73
CA LYS A 57 0.70 14.10 1.34
C LYS A 57 0.10 14.46 -0.03
N ALA A 58 0.01 13.48 -0.92
CA ALA A 58 -0.55 13.65 -2.27
C ALA A 58 -2.04 13.26 -2.36
N GLY A 59 -2.64 12.68 -1.32
CA GLY A 59 -3.98 12.09 -1.41
C GLY A 59 -4.08 10.98 -2.45
N LEU A 60 -2.98 10.26 -2.71
CA LEU A 60 -2.84 9.34 -3.83
C LEU A 60 -2.88 7.88 -3.37
N ILE A 61 -3.72 7.08 -4.03
CA ILE A 61 -3.70 5.61 -3.97
C ILE A 61 -3.13 5.09 -5.29
N ILE A 62 -2.29 4.06 -5.22
CA ILE A 62 -1.78 3.33 -6.38
C ILE A 62 -2.13 1.86 -6.14
N GLU A 63 -2.96 1.29 -7.02
CA GLU A 63 -3.27 -0.14 -7.06
C GLU A 63 -2.52 -0.76 -8.23
N LEU A 64 -1.88 -1.91 -8.01
CA LEU A 64 -1.23 -2.67 -9.06
C LEU A 64 -2.15 -3.81 -9.44
N ASP A 65 -2.90 -3.63 -10.53
CA ASP A 65 -3.68 -4.72 -11.10
C ASP A 65 -2.71 -5.73 -11.71
N GLY A 66 -2.47 -6.81 -10.98
CA GLY A 66 -1.72 -7.95 -11.48
C GLY A 66 -2.55 -8.57 -12.60
N GLY A 67 -2.25 -8.19 -13.84
CA GLY A 67 -2.83 -8.81 -15.02
C GLY A 67 -2.65 -10.31 -14.93
N ARG A 68 -3.71 -11.01 -14.51
CA ARG A 68 -3.81 -12.47 -14.57
C ARG A 68 -3.83 -12.83 -16.05
N ASN A 69 -2.69 -13.27 -16.57
CA ASN A 69 -2.64 -14.22 -17.68
C ASN A 69 -2.15 -15.54 -17.11
#